data_AF-A0A379GG93-F1
#
_entry.id   AF-A0A379GG93-F1
#
_cell.length_a   1.000
_cell.length_b   1.000
_cell.length_c   1.000
_cell.angle_alpha   90.00
_cell.angle_beta   90.00
_cell.angle_gamma   90.00
#
_symmetry.space_group_name_H-M   'P 1'
#
loop_
_entity.id
_entity.type
_entity.pdbx_description
1 polymer ?
#
loop_
_entity_poly.entity_id
_entity_poly.type
_entity_poly.pdbx_seq_one_letter_code
_entity_poly.pdbx_strand_id
1 'polypeptide(L)'
;MILSKSMLGDVMVYDVAAREAIKEQEQKAARRIFSLLPAPQSEYFLNLWLEYDAAQTPESQFANILDRAMPMLMNLHNEGQSWVENNIRLEQVIARNLFIEKQWPEFWQYLYPQLLEAQKKGWLK
;
A
#
# COMPACT_ATOMS: atom_id res chain seq x y z
N MET A 1 -4.18 -8.36 5.24
CA MET A 1 -3.10 -7.93 4.32
C MET A 1 -1.72 -7.86 5.00
N ILE A 2 -1.63 -7.34 6.23
CA ILE A 2 -0.37 -7.28 7.03
C ILE A 2 0.27 -8.67 7.24
N LEU A 3 -0.54 -9.74 7.30
CA LEU A 3 -0.08 -11.09 7.62
C LEU A 3 0.80 -11.76 6.54
N SER A 4 0.62 -11.46 5.25
CA SER A 4 1.48 -12.05 4.20
C SER A 4 2.83 -11.36 4.10
N LYS A 5 2.88 -10.05 4.39
CA LYS A 5 4.09 -9.22 4.36
C LYS A 5 5.10 -9.64 5.44
N SER A 6 4.65 -10.03 6.64
CA SER A 6 5.56 -10.40 7.73
C SER A 6 6.38 -11.68 7.49
N MET A 7 5.95 -12.58 6.60
CA MET A 7 6.65 -13.84 6.31
C MET A 7 7.74 -13.72 5.25
N LEU A 8 7.69 -12.70 4.38
CA LEU A 8 8.68 -12.45 3.32
C LEU A 8 9.63 -11.30 3.67
N GLY A 9 9.36 -10.60 4.78
CA GLY A 9 10.01 -9.34 5.14
C GLY A 9 9.33 -8.15 4.49
N ASP A 10 9.48 -6.98 5.10
CA ASP A 10 8.90 -5.74 4.56
C ASP A 10 9.69 -5.28 3.33
N VAL A 11 9.00 -5.23 2.19
CA VAL A 11 9.50 -4.57 0.98
C VAL A 11 9.05 -3.11 1.00
N MET A 12 9.99 -2.20 0.77
CA MET A 12 9.71 -0.76 0.75
C MET A 12 8.58 -0.44 -0.23
N VAL A 13 7.57 0.31 0.23
CA VAL A 13 6.33 0.54 -0.52
C VAL A 13 6.52 1.30 -1.85
N TYR A 14 7.63 2.03 -1.99
CA TYR A 14 8.01 2.79 -3.18
C TYR A 14 8.98 2.04 -4.11
N ASP A 15 9.37 0.81 -3.78
CA ASP A 15 10.13 -0.07 -4.67
C ASP A 15 9.17 -0.97 -5.46
N VAL A 16 8.72 -0.46 -6.61
CA VAL A 16 7.73 -1.14 -7.47
C VAL A 16 8.29 -2.47 -8.00
N ALA A 17 9.57 -2.53 -8.35
CA ALA A 17 10.20 -3.72 -8.91
C ALA A 17 10.29 -4.83 -7.87
N ALA A 18 10.74 -4.52 -6.66
CA ALA A 18 10.78 -5.48 -5.56
C ALA A 18 9.39 -5.97 -5.19
N ARG A 19 8.37 -5.08 -5.19
CA ARG A 19 6.97 -5.45 -4.92
C ARG A 19 6.40 -6.42 -5.95
N GLU A 20 6.67 -6.19 -7.24
CA GLU A 20 6.21 -7.10 -8.29
C GLU A 20 6.90 -8.46 -8.20
N ALA A 21 8.21 -8.47 -7.91
CA ALA A 21 9.00 -9.69 -7.78
C ALA A 21 8.51 -10.63 -6.66
N ILE A 22 7.90 -10.09 -5.60
CA ILE A 22 7.38 -10.88 -4.47
C ILE A 22 5.89 -11.21 -4.56
N LYS A 23 5.16 -10.70 -5.56
CA LYS A 23 3.69 -10.81 -5.62
C LYS A 23 3.20 -12.26 -5.62
N GLU A 24 3.84 -13.12 -6.41
CA GLU A 24 3.50 -14.56 -6.45
C GLU A 24 3.83 -15.25 -5.10
N GLN A 25 4.92 -14.81 -4.45
CA GLN A 25 5.31 -15.32 -3.14
C GLN A 25 4.31 -14.89 -2.06
N GLU A 26 3.79 -13.65 -2.11
CA GLU A 26 2.75 -13.15 -1.21
C GLU A 26 1.46 -13.98 -1.35
N GLN A 27 1.05 -14.31 -2.58
CA GLN A 27 -0.10 -15.18 -2.83
C GLN A 27 0.08 -16.59 -2.25
N LYS A 28 1.26 -17.19 -2.46
CA LYS A 28 1.60 -18.51 -1.90
C LYS A 28 1.63 -18.48 -0.36
N ALA A 29 2.20 -17.42 0.21
CA ALA A 29 2.25 -17.21 1.65
C ALA A 29 0.84 -17.05 2.24
N ALA A 30 -0.03 -16.26 1.62
CA ALA A 30 -1.41 -16.09 2.07
C ALA A 30 -2.16 -17.42 2.11
N ARG A 31 -2.08 -18.23 1.04
CA ARG A 31 -2.70 -19.56 0.99
C ARG A 31 -2.19 -20.47 2.12
N ARG A 32 -0.88 -20.48 2.34
CA ARG A 32 -0.26 -21.27 3.42
C ARG A 32 -0.75 -20.79 4.80
N ILE A 33 -0.78 -19.48 5.06
CA ILE A 33 -1.18 -18.93 6.36
C ILE A 33 -2.64 -19.26 6.64
N PHE A 34 -3.55 -19.01 5.70
CA PHE A 34 -4.98 -19.25 5.93
C PHE A 34 -5.31 -20.73 6.05
N SER A 35 -4.56 -21.63 5.39
CA SER A 35 -4.71 -23.08 5.58
C SER A 35 -4.41 -23.59 7.00
N LEU A 36 -3.82 -22.75 7.87
CA LEU A 36 -3.62 -23.09 9.28
C LEU A 36 -4.91 -22.96 10.10
N LEU A 37 -5.95 -22.32 9.56
CA LEU A 37 -7.23 -22.14 10.22
C LEU A 37 -8.17 -23.34 9.95
N PRO A 38 -9.15 -23.61 10.84
CA PRO A 38 -10.20 -24.60 10.59
C PRO A 38 -11.00 -24.30 9.31
N ALA A 39 -11.57 -25.35 8.72
CA ALA A 39 -12.11 -25.36 7.36
C ALA A 39 -13.12 -24.25 6.97
N PRO A 40 -14.02 -23.71 7.81
CA PRO A 40 -14.82 -22.55 7.38
C PRO A 40 -14.03 -21.24 7.42
N GLN A 41 -13.09 -21.09 8.35
CA GLN A 41 -12.32 -19.86 8.54
C GLN A 41 -11.23 -19.71 7.48
N SER A 42 -10.53 -20.81 7.16
CA SER A 42 -9.49 -20.82 6.12
C SER A 42 -10.04 -20.28 4.80
N GLU A 43 -11.18 -20.82 4.34
CA GLU A 43 -11.81 -20.41 3.08
C GLU A 43 -12.30 -18.96 3.14
N TYR A 44 -12.99 -18.59 4.23
CA TYR A 44 -13.50 -17.23 4.40
C TYR A 44 -12.39 -16.16 4.33
N PHE A 45 -11.31 -16.32 5.09
CA PHE A 45 -10.23 -15.34 5.11
C PHE A 45 -9.38 -15.35 3.83
N LEU A 46 -9.21 -16.51 3.19
CA LEU A 46 -8.56 -16.57 1.89
C LEU A 46 -9.36 -15.80 0.84
N ASN A 47 -10.69 -15.94 0.83
CA ASN A 47 -11.55 -15.23 -0.10
C ASN A 47 -11.52 -13.72 0.12
N LEU A 48 -11.57 -13.25 1.37
CA LEU A 48 -11.39 -11.83 1.69
C LEU A 48 -10.02 -11.30 1.25
N TRP A 49 -8.97 -12.10 1.42
CA TRP A 49 -7.63 -11.73 0.98
C TRP A 49 -7.56 -11.61 -0.56
N LEU A 50 -8.16 -12.55 -1.29
CA LEU A 50 -8.22 -12.54 -2.75
C LEU A 50 -9.04 -11.34 -3.27
N GLU A 51 -10.15 -11.03 -2.63
CA GLU A 51 -10.97 -9.85 -2.95
C GLU A 51 -10.16 -8.56 -2.75
N TYR A 52 -9.46 -8.46 -1.62
CA TYR A 52 -8.57 -7.34 -1.33
C TYR A 52 -7.45 -7.20 -2.38
N ASP A 53 -6.78 -8.29 -2.76
CA ASP A 53 -5.68 -8.28 -3.74
C ASP A 53 -6.18 -7.90 -5.15
N ALA A 54 -7.39 -8.31 -5.51
CA ALA A 54 -8.01 -7.96 -6.77
C ALA A 54 -8.38 -6.48 -6.88
N ALA A 55 -8.76 -5.84 -5.76
CA ALA A 55 -9.14 -4.42 -5.69
C ALA A 55 -10.25 -4.01 -6.69
N GLN A 56 -11.26 -4.88 -6.86
CA GLN A 56 -12.36 -4.71 -7.82
C GLN A 56 -13.69 -4.33 -7.17
N THR A 57 -13.94 -4.76 -5.93
CA THR A 57 -15.15 -4.41 -5.17
C THR A 57 -15.01 -3.04 -4.52
N PRO A 58 -16.11 -2.33 -4.23
CA PRO A 58 -16.05 -1.07 -3.50
C PRO A 58 -15.29 -1.18 -2.16
N GLU A 59 -15.51 -2.26 -1.42
CA GLU A 59 -14.86 -2.54 -0.14
C GLU A 59 -13.35 -2.76 -0.30
N SER A 60 -12.94 -3.59 -1.27
CA SER A 60 -11.52 -3.83 -1.54
C SER A 60 -10.81 -2.57 -2.05
N GLN A 61 -11.47 -1.76 -2.90
CA GLN A 61 -10.95 -0.47 -3.35
C GLN A 61 -10.76 0.50 -2.19
N PHE A 62 -11.76 0.63 -1.32
CA PHE A 62 -11.68 1.48 -0.14
C PHE A 62 -10.54 1.05 0.79
N ALA A 63 -10.43 -0.25 1.10
CA ALA A 63 -9.32 -0.78 1.90
C ALA A 63 -7.95 -0.54 1.24
N ASN A 64 -7.86 -0.65 -0.09
CA ASN A 64 -6.65 -0.37 -0.85
C ASN A 64 -6.28 1.12 -0.86
N ILE A 65 -7.25 2.03 -0.87
CA ILE A 65 -7.03 3.47 -0.73
C ILE A 65 -6.43 3.78 0.63
N LEU A 66 -7.01 3.25 1.71
CA LEU A 66 -6.51 3.45 3.06
C LEU A 66 -5.08 2.92 3.22
N ASP A 67 -4.78 1.70 2.75
CA ASP A 67 -3.43 1.12 2.84
C ASP A 67 -2.36 1.98 2.12
N ARG A 68 -2.75 2.67 1.04
CA ARG A 68 -1.88 3.57 0.27
C ARG A 68 -1.74 4.95 0.89
N ALA A 69 -2.84 5.50 1.42
CA ALA A 69 -2.87 6.83 2.01
C ALA A 69 -2.16 6.88 3.37
N MET A 70 -2.27 5.82 4.18
CA MET A 70 -1.74 5.82 5.55
C MET A 70 -0.24 6.12 5.63
N PRO A 71 0.66 5.43 4.88
CA PRO A 71 2.09 5.76 4.88
C PRO A 71 2.39 7.18 4.41
N MET A 72 1.59 7.71 3.49
CA MET A 72 1.74 9.08 2.99
C MET A 72 1.37 10.10 4.06
N LEU A 73 0.23 9.92 4.72
CA LEU A 73 -0.22 10.78 5.81
C LEU A 73 0.76 10.75 6.99
N MET A 74 1.29 9.57 7.33
CA MET A 74 2.32 9.44 8.37
C MET A 74 3.59 10.21 8.02
N ASN A 75 4.06 10.14 6.77
CA ASN A 75 5.21 10.93 6.35
C ASN A 75 4.91 12.43 6.34
N LEU A 76 3.74 12.86 5.87
CA LEU A 76 3.34 14.27 5.93
C LEU A 76 3.30 14.79 7.37
N HIS A 77 2.86 13.97 8.32
CA HIS A 77 2.81 14.32 9.74
C HIS A 77 4.21 14.37 10.38
N ASN A 78 5.09 13.46 10.01
CA ASN A 78 6.43 13.31 10.59
C ASN A 78 7.53 13.95 9.74
N GLU A 79 7.24 15.10 9.12
CA GLU A 79 8.22 15.89 8.36
C GLU A 79 9.00 15.08 7.30
N GLY A 80 8.34 14.12 6.67
CA GLY A 80 8.90 13.25 5.64
C GLY A 80 9.96 12.27 6.13
N GLN A 81 10.01 11.94 7.42
CA GLN A 81 11.05 11.10 8.02
C GLN A 81 11.48 9.91 7.13
N SER A 82 10.54 9.01 6.79
CA SER A 82 10.86 7.82 5.99
C SER A 82 11.21 8.18 4.54
N TRP A 83 10.61 9.22 3.97
CA TRP A 83 10.98 9.72 2.65
C TRP A 83 12.42 10.22 2.58
N VAL A 84 12.84 11.02 3.56
CA VAL A 84 14.20 11.57 3.64
C VAL A 84 15.22 10.45 3.87
N GLU A 85 15.00 9.59 4.87
CA GLU A 85 15.88 8.46 5.21
C GLU A 85 16.12 7.54 4.00
N ASN A 86 15.09 7.33 3.18
CA ASN A 86 15.13 6.40 2.04
C ASN A 86 15.30 7.11 0.69
N ASN A 87 15.58 8.42 0.67
CA ASN A 87 15.78 9.22 -0.55
C ASN A 87 14.64 9.10 -1.57
N ILE A 88 13.39 9.07 -1.08
CA ILE A 88 12.21 8.91 -1.93
C ILE A 88 11.93 10.19 -2.71
N ARG A 89 11.65 10.02 -4.01
CA ARG A 89 11.31 11.13 -4.91
C ARG A 89 9.81 11.33 -5.02
N LEU A 90 9.38 12.56 -5.27
CA LEU A 90 7.96 12.91 -5.40
C LEU A 90 7.23 12.00 -6.42
N GLU A 91 7.83 11.72 -7.58
CA GLU A 91 7.21 10.89 -8.61
C GLU A 91 7.00 9.44 -8.17
N GLN A 92 7.82 8.91 -7.25
CA GLN A 92 7.62 7.58 -6.69
C GLN A 92 6.37 7.55 -5.80
N VAL A 93 6.17 8.59 -4.99
CA VAL A 93 4.98 8.73 -4.16
C VAL A 93 3.75 8.91 -5.04
N ILE A 94 3.80 9.76 -6.06
CA ILE A 94 2.69 9.96 -7.00
C ILE A 94 2.35 8.65 -7.71
N ALA A 95 3.32 8.01 -8.36
CA ALA A 95 3.10 6.79 -9.14
C ALA A 95 2.46 5.68 -8.30
N ARG A 96 2.89 5.51 -7.05
CA ARG A 96 2.33 4.51 -6.12
C ARG A 96 0.86 4.80 -5.75
N ASN A 97 0.46 6.06 -5.76
CA ASN A 97 -0.82 6.55 -5.27
C ASN A 97 -1.79 7.00 -6.37
N LEU A 98 -1.46 6.85 -7.66
CA LEU A 98 -2.40 7.03 -8.79
C LEU A 98 -3.68 6.19 -8.64
N PHE A 99 -3.64 5.10 -7.87
CA PHE A 99 -4.84 4.34 -7.53
C PHE A 99 -5.86 5.20 -6.76
N ILE A 100 -5.40 6.03 -5.82
CA ILE A 100 -6.27 6.94 -5.05
C ILE A 100 -6.87 7.99 -5.98
N GLU A 101 -6.07 8.56 -6.89
CA GLU A 101 -6.56 9.50 -7.90
C GLU A 101 -7.70 8.92 -8.74
N LYS A 102 -7.57 7.66 -9.17
CA LYS A 102 -8.57 6.99 -10.01
C LYS A 102 -9.85 6.63 -9.25
N GLN A 103 -9.72 6.17 -8.00
CA GLN A 103 -10.85 5.62 -7.23
C GLN A 103 -11.51 6.64 -6.31
N TRP A 104 -10.79 7.70 -5.91
CA TRP A 104 -11.31 8.78 -5.07
C TRP A 104 -10.64 10.13 -5.41
N PRO A 105 -11.01 10.73 -6.54
CA PRO A 105 -10.36 11.94 -7.06
C PRO A 105 -10.38 13.12 -6.08
N GLU A 106 -11.47 13.32 -5.34
CA GLU A 106 -11.62 14.42 -4.38
C GLU A 106 -10.62 14.29 -3.22
N PHE A 107 -10.37 13.06 -2.76
CA PHE A 107 -9.36 12.82 -1.73
C PHE A 107 -7.96 13.04 -2.27
N TRP A 108 -7.70 12.65 -3.52
CA TRP A 108 -6.42 12.95 -4.17
C TRP A 108 -6.18 14.45 -4.35
N GLN A 109 -7.21 15.22 -4.73
CA GLN A 109 -7.13 16.69 -4.81
C GLN A 109 -6.76 17.34 -3.48
N TYR A 110 -7.13 16.72 -2.35
CA TYR A 110 -6.71 17.16 -1.02
C TYR A 110 -5.26 16.77 -0.71
N LEU A 111 -4.82 15.56 -1.07
CA LEU A 111 -3.48 15.05 -0.77
C LEU A 111 -2.38 15.66 -1.64
N TYR A 112 -2.65 15.84 -2.94
CA TYR A 112 -1.65 16.21 -3.93
C TYR A 112 -0.94 17.55 -3.62
N PRO A 113 -1.64 18.64 -3.24
CA PRO A 113 -0.98 19.89 -2.85
C PRO A 113 -0.04 19.74 -1.65
N GLN A 114 -0.35 18.83 -0.71
CA GLN A 114 0.48 18.58 0.46
C GLN A 114 1.80 17.88 0.07
N LEU A 115 1.77 17.01 -0.94
CA LEU A 115 2.98 16.40 -1.50
C LEU A 115 3.88 17.44 -2.17
N LEU A 116 3.30 18.38 -2.90
CA LEU A 116 4.06 19.48 -3.51
C LEU A 116 4.69 20.38 -2.45
N GLU A 117 3.96 20.64 -1.36
CA GLU A 117 4.50 21.40 -0.24
C GLU A 117 5.60 20.64 0.50
N ALA A 118 5.45 19.34 0.70
CA ALA A 118 6.49 18.47 1.25
C ALA A 118 7.77 18.49 0.39
N GLN A 119 7.64 18.49 -0.95
CA GLN A 119 8.79 18.64 -1.84
C GLN A 119 9.49 20.00 -1.66
N LYS A 120 8.74 21.10 -1.59
CA LYS A 120 9.32 22.44 -1.33
C LYS A 120 10.05 22.52 0.00
N LYS A 121 9.57 21.79 1.02
CA LYS A 121 10.21 21.66 2.34
C LYS A 121 11.44 20.74 2.34
N GLY A 122 11.74 20.08 1.23
CA GLY A 122 12.86 19.15 1.10
C GLY A 122 12.60 17.76 1.70
N TRP A 123 11.36 17.45 2.04
CA TRP A 123 10.95 16.14 2.58
C TRP A 123 10.84 15.06 1.51
N LEU A 124 10.64 15.49 0.27
CA LEU A 124 10.68 14.67 -0.93
C LEU A 124 11.73 15.24 -1.88
N LYS A 125 12.50 14.36 -2.52
CA LYS A 125 13.41 14.74 -3.59
C LYS A 125 12.66 15.03 -4.91
#